data_AF-A0A2A5G5D8-F1
#
_entry.id   AF-A0A2A5G5D8-F1
#
_cell.length_a   1.000
_cell.length_b   1.000
_cell.length_c   1.000
_cell.angle_alpha   90.00
_cell.angle_beta   90.00
_cell.angle_gamma   90.00
#
_symmetry.space_group_name_H-M   'P 1'
#
loop_
_entity.id
_entity.type
_entity.pdbx_description
1 polymer ?
#
loop_
_entity_poly.entity_id
_entity_poly.type
_entity_poly.pdbx_seq_one_letter_code
_entity_poly.pdbx_strand_id
1 'polypeptide(L)'
;MSTSQNKIAPINIRALEGQRALIDKAASSLNKTRSDFMLEVACQAAKNILLDQRLFLIDEDTFNAFQAQLDAPVADNEKLHYLLNQKSPWDS
;
A
#
# COMPACT_ATOMS: atom_id res chain seq x y z
N MET A 1 4.98 11.33 -23.86
CA MET A 1 4.56 10.18 -24.70
C MET A 1 3.99 9.13 -23.77
N SER A 2 2.67 9.04 -23.69
CA SER A 2 1.98 8.09 -22.81
C SER A 2 2.12 6.70 -23.42
N THR A 3 2.87 5.82 -22.77
CA THR A 3 2.96 4.42 -23.16
C THR A 3 1.59 3.77 -22.94
N SER A 4 0.87 3.43 -24.02
CA SER A 4 -0.28 2.53 -23.93
C SER A 4 0.25 1.19 -23.43
N GLN A 5 0.09 0.92 -22.13
CA GLN A 5 0.38 -0.40 -21.58
C GLN A 5 -0.59 -1.40 -22.17
N ASN A 6 -0.05 -2.40 -22.85
CA ASN A 6 -0.84 -3.49 -23.39
C ASN A 6 -1.33 -4.37 -22.22
N LYS A 7 -2.64 -4.70 -22.19
CA LYS A 7 -3.26 -5.52 -21.13
C LYS A 7 -2.85 -6.99 -21.33
N ILE A 8 -1.66 -7.37 -20.85
CA ILE A 8 -1.03 -8.69 -21.11
C ILE A 8 -1.43 -9.80 -20.14
N ALA A 9 -2.03 -9.47 -18.99
CA ALA A 9 -2.35 -10.44 -17.93
C ALA A 9 -3.87 -10.52 -17.70
N PRO A 10 -4.55 -11.59 -18.15
CA PRO A 10 -6.00 -11.75 -17.94
C PRO A 10 -6.32 -12.12 -16.49
N ILE A 11 -7.36 -11.51 -15.92
CA ILE A 11 -7.89 -11.84 -14.60
C ILE A 11 -9.27 -12.49 -14.79
N ASN A 12 -9.38 -13.78 -14.48
CA ASN A 12 -10.62 -14.55 -14.64
C ASN A 12 -11.35 -14.66 -13.29
N ILE A 13 -12.58 -14.15 -13.22
CA ILE A 13 -13.39 -14.14 -11.98
C ILE A 13 -14.80 -14.65 -12.29
N ARG A 14 -15.33 -15.52 -11.43
CA ARG A 14 -16.74 -15.94 -11.44
C ARG A 14 -17.52 -15.11 -10.42
N ALA A 15 -18.72 -14.69 -10.79
CA ALA A 15 -19.62 -13.93 -9.93
C ALA A 15 -21.03 -14.53 -10.01
N LEU A 16 -21.77 -14.39 -8.92
CA LEU A 16 -23.21 -14.66 -8.93
C LEU A 16 -23.93 -13.65 -9.83
N GLU A 17 -25.12 -14.01 -10.32
CA GLU A 17 -25.91 -13.14 -11.20
C GLU A 17 -26.22 -11.80 -10.54
N GLY A 18 -26.65 -11.81 -9.27
CA GLY A 18 -26.92 -10.58 -8.52
C GLY A 18 -25.68 -9.69 -8.31
N GLN A 19 -24.51 -10.30 -8.09
CA GLN A 19 -23.25 -9.56 -7.97
C GLN A 19 -22.88 -8.91 -9.30
N ARG A 20 -23.02 -9.65 -10.41
CA ARG A 20 -22.78 -9.11 -11.75
C ARG A 20 -23.70 -7.95 -12.06
N ALA A 21 -25.00 -8.09 -11.81
CA ALA A 21 -25.98 -7.05 -12.06
C ALA A 21 -25.69 -5.77 -11.26
N LEU A 22 -25.29 -5.92 -9.99
CA LEU A 22 -24.89 -4.80 -9.14
C LEU A 22 -23.66 -4.07 -9.70
N ILE A 23 -22.63 -4.83 -10.11
CA ILE A 23 -21.40 -4.28 -10.69
C ILE A 23 -21.69 -3.57 -12.02
N ASP A 24 -22.48 -4.18 -12.91
CA ASP A 24 -22.84 -3.60 -14.21
C ASP A 24 -23.62 -2.28 -14.02
N LYS A 25 -24.51 -2.20 -13.02
CA LYS A 25 -25.22 -0.96 -12.66
C LYS A 25 -24.27 0.13 -12.18
N ALA A 26 -23.32 -0.21 -11.29
CA ALA A 26 -22.34 0.73 -10.78
C ALA A 26 -21.41 1.25 -11.90
N ALA A 27 -20.89 0.36 -12.75
CA ALA A 27 -20.06 0.72 -13.88
C ALA A 27 -20.79 1.65 -14.87
N SER A 28 -22.06 1.34 -15.15
CA SER A 28 -22.92 2.15 -16.02
C SER A 28 -23.18 3.54 -15.45
N SER A 29 -23.37 3.67 -14.13
CA SER A 29 -23.54 4.98 -13.47
C SER A 29 -22.33 5.90 -13.58
N LEU A 30 -21.15 5.33 -13.84
CA LEU A 30 -19.88 6.05 -14.02
C LEU A 30 -19.44 6.13 -15.49
N ASN A 31 -20.29 5.70 -16.44
CA ASN A 31 -19.98 5.62 -17.87
C ASN A 31 -18.71 4.79 -18.19
N LYS A 32 -18.45 3.74 -17.42
CA LYS A 32 -17.28 2.85 -17.57
C LYS A 32 -17.69 1.46 -18.03
N THR A 33 -16.78 0.74 -18.68
CA THR A 33 -16.97 -0.70 -18.91
C THR A 33 -16.88 -1.46 -17.59
N ARG A 34 -17.56 -2.60 -17.48
CA ARG A 34 -17.47 -3.47 -16.29
C ARG A 34 -16.03 -3.83 -15.96
N SER A 35 -15.22 -4.17 -16.95
CA SER A 35 -13.83 -4.58 -16.75
C SER A 35 -12.97 -3.42 -16.24
N ASP A 36 -13.14 -2.21 -16.77
CA ASP A 36 -12.38 -1.05 -16.31
C ASP A 36 -12.81 -0.64 -14.89
N PHE A 37 -14.11 -0.65 -14.60
CA PHE A 37 -14.63 -0.41 -13.25
C PHE A 37 -14.09 -1.43 -12.24
N MET A 38 -14.17 -2.72 -12.55
CA MET A 38 -13.67 -3.79 -11.68
C MET A 38 -12.18 -3.66 -11.41
N LEU A 39 -11.37 -3.39 -12.45
CA LEU A 39 -9.93 -3.26 -12.31
C LEU A 39 -9.56 -2.04 -11.46
N GLU A 40 -10.21 -0.91 -11.72
CA GLU A 40 -9.97 0.34 -10.97
C GLU A 40 -10.29 0.17 -9.48
N VAL A 41 -11.49 -0.34 -9.16
CA VAL A 41 -11.93 -0.55 -7.77
C VAL A 41 -11.04 -1.57 -7.07
N ALA A 42 -10.69 -2.68 -7.73
CA ALA A 42 -9.80 -3.69 -7.16
C ALA A 42 -8.40 -3.13 -6.89
N CYS A 43 -7.84 -2.35 -7.82
CA CYS A 43 -6.55 -1.70 -7.63
C CYS A 43 -6.58 -0.65 -6.51
N GLN A 44 -7.66 0.13 -6.40
CA GLN A 44 -7.82 1.09 -5.32
C GLN A 44 -7.89 0.39 -3.96
N ALA A 45 -8.70 -0.67 -3.84
CA ALA A 45 -8.81 -1.46 -2.62
C ALA A 45 -7.47 -2.10 -2.24
N ALA A 46 -6.75 -2.68 -3.21
CA ALA A 46 -5.42 -3.24 -2.96
C ALA A 46 -4.43 -2.19 -2.46
N LYS A 47 -4.41 -0.99 -3.05
CA LYS A 47 -3.57 0.12 -2.59
C LYS A 47 -3.92 0.54 -1.16
N ASN A 48 -5.20 0.68 -0.84
CA ASN A 48 -5.63 1.05 0.50
C ASN A 48 -5.18 0.02 1.53
N ILE A 49 -5.35 -1.28 1.25
CA ILE A 49 -4.91 -2.36 2.15
C ILE A 49 -3.39 -2.34 2.35
N LEU A 50 -2.62 -2.12 1.28
CA LEU A 50 -1.16 -2.03 1.36
C LEU A 50 -0.70 -0.77 2.11
N LEU A 51 -1.44 0.33 1.98
CA LEU A 51 -1.14 1.58 2.68
C LEU A 51 -1.57 1.57 4.15
N ASP A 52 -2.64 0.86 4.50
CA ASP A 52 -3.07 0.65 5.90
C ASP A 52 -1.99 -0.04 6.74
N GLN A 53 -1.03 -0.74 6.11
CA GLN A 53 0.15 -1.29 6.80
C GLN A 53 1.16 -0.23 7.27
N ARG A 54 0.91 1.07 7.05
CA ARG A 54 1.79 2.17 7.47
C ARG A 54 1.21 3.04 8.58
N LEU A 55 -0.06 2.88 8.92
CA LEU A 55 -0.73 3.70 9.92
C LEU A 55 -0.67 3.00 11.29
N PHE A 56 0.19 3.50 12.17
CA PHE A 56 0.23 3.07 13.57
C PHE A 56 -0.75 3.91 14.39
N LEU A 57 -1.92 3.35 14.67
CA LEU A 57 -2.86 3.94 15.63
C LEU A 57 -2.39 3.58 17.04
N ILE A 58 -1.99 4.59 17.82
CA ILE A 58 -1.51 4.45 19.19
C ILE A 58 -2.25 5.44 20.09
N ASP A 59 -2.38 5.11 21.38
CA ASP A 59 -2.93 6.04 22.38
C ASP A 59 -1.98 7.21 22.67
N GLU A 60 -2.51 8.22 23.37
CA GLU A 60 -1.80 9.47 23.67
C GLU A 60 -0.54 9.22 24.52
N ASP A 61 -0.57 8.28 25.46
CA ASP A 61 0.59 7.97 26.31
C ASP A 61 1.74 7.36 25.49
N THR A 62 1.40 6.43 24.59
CA THR A 62 2.35 5.80 23.67
C THR A 62 2.92 6.82 22.68
N PHE A 63 2.09 7.75 22.19
CA PHE A 63 2.53 8.84 21.32
C PHE A 63 3.51 9.78 22.04
N ASN A 64 3.20 10.18 23.28
CA ASN A 64 4.05 11.04 24.09
C ASN A 64 5.40 10.36 24.41
N ALA A 65 5.40 9.07 24.71
CA ALA A 65 6.62 8.30 24.92
C ALA A 65 7.48 8.22 23.65
N PHE A 66 6.85 8.02 22.49
CA PHE A 66 7.53 8.03 21.20
C PHE A 66 8.13 9.40 20.88
N GLN A 67 7.38 10.47 21.08
CA GLN A 67 7.84 11.84 20.86
C GLN A 67 9.03 12.19 21.76
N ALA A 68 8.97 11.83 23.05
CA ALA A 68 10.06 12.05 23.99
C ALA A 68 11.37 11.33 23.57
N GLN A 69 11.27 10.14 22.95
CA GLN A 69 12.43 9.43 22.41
C GLN A 69 12.96 10.05 21.11
N LEU A 70 12.10 10.62 20.28
CA LEU A 70 12.52 11.34 19.06
C LEU A 70 13.25 12.64 19.39
N ASP A 71 12.80 13.37 20.42
CA ASP A 71 13.40 14.64 20.84
C ASP A 71 14.66 14.44 21.70
N ALA A 72 14.87 13.23 22.21
CA ALA A 72 16.06 12.91 22.98
C ALA A 72 17.32 12.96 22.08
N PRO A 73 18.43 13.54 22.57
CA PRO A 73 19.69 13.50 21.83
C PRO A 73 20.12 12.05 21.61
N VAL A 74 20.68 11.77 20.43
CA VAL A 74 21.20 10.43 20.11
C VAL A 74 22.28 10.07 21.12
N ALA A 75 21.98 9.10 21.98
CA ALA A 75 22.94 8.57 22.92
C ALA A 75 24.05 7.84 22.16
N ASP A 76 25.28 7.96 22.64
CA ASP A 76 26.40 7.19 22.10
C ASP A 76 26.11 5.70 22.25
N ASN A 77 26.18 4.98 21.13
CA ASN A 77 25.85 3.57 21.05
C ASN A 77 26.94 2.83 20.27
N GLU A 78 27.88 2.24 21.00
CA GLU A 78 29.02 1.52 20.45
C GLU A 78 28.61 0.43 19.45
N LYS A 79 27.46 -0.24 19.68
CA LYS A 79 26.95 -1.28 18.76
C LYS A 79 26.42 -0.68 17.46
N LEU A 80 25.78 0.49 17.53
CA LEU A 80 25.31 1.21 16.35
C LEU A 80 26.51 1.71 15.52
N HIS A 81 27.54 2.24 16.18
CA HIS A 81 28.79 2.63 15.54
C HIS A 81 29.48 1.44 14.86
N TYR A 82 29.56 0.28 15.53
CA TYR A 82 30.09 -0.94 14.94
C TYR A 82 29.31 -1.36 13.68
N LEU A 83 27.97 -1.32 13.72
CA LEU A 83 27.12 -1.70 12.60
C LEU A 83 27.26 -0.74 11.41
N LEU A 84 27.29 0.57 11.65
CA LEU A 84 27.44 1.58 10.59
C LEU A 84 28.83 1.56 9.94
N ASN A 85 29.87 1.16 10.69
CA ASN A 85 31.24 1.01 10.17
C ASN A 85 31.51 -0.37 9.54
N GLN A 86 30.55 -1.29 9.60
CA GLN A 86 30.69 -2.61 8.98
C GLN A 86 30.56 -2.48 7.46
N LYS A 87 31.48 -3.11 6.73
CA LYS A 87 31.44 -3.12 5.26
C LYS A 87 30.16 -3.82 4.79
N SER A 88 29.42 -3.18 3.88
CA SER A 88 28.19 -3.76 3.37
C SER A 88 28.47 -5.08 2.65
N PRO A 89 27.60 -6.10 2.78
CA PRO A 89 27.79 -7.40 2.14
C PRO A 89 27.92 -7.37 0.61
N TRP A 90 27.49 -6.28 -0.03
CA TRP A 90 27.48 -6.10 -1.48
C TRP A 90 28.61 -5.22 -2.03
N ASP A 91 29.48 -4.64 -1.19
CA ASP A 91 30.63 -3.83 -1.63
C ASP A 91 31.84 -4.71 -2.03
N SER A 92 31.57 -5.78 -2.78
CA SER A 92 32.59 -6.65 -3.39
C SER A 92 33.07 -6.09 -4.72
#